data_AF-A0A7V9EC03-F1
#
_entry.id   AF-A0A7V9EC03-F1
#
_cell.length_a   1.000
_cell.length_b   1.000
_cell.length_c   1.000
_cell.angle_alpha   90.00
_cell.angle_beta   90.00
_cell.angle_gamma   90.00
#
_symmetry.space_group_name_H-M   'P 1'
#
loop_
_entity.id
_entity.type
_entity.pdbx_description
1 polymer ?
#
loop_
_entity_poly.entity_id
_entity_poly.type
_entity_poly.pdbx_seq_one_letter_code
_entity_poly.pdbx_strand_id
1 'polypeptide(L)'
;MDKEQEKAAKARETALSGALTQIERQFGQGSIMKMGDDAFAVRVAAVPTGALSLDLALGVGGLPRGRIIEIFGPESSGKTTLLYHVLANAQKTGGICAFIDAEHAMDPAYAKRIGVDIDELLVSQPDHGEQALEIADLLIRSGAVDVVAIDSVAALTPKAELEGAMGDQTVGVQARMMSQAMRKLAGNLNRANTMCVFTNQIREKVGVMFGSPETQPGGRALKFYSSARLDIRRIETLKEGTEAVGNRVRVKVVKNKVAAPFRQAEFDIDYGEGISSEGCLIDLGLEHDIVRKSGSFFSYGEERLGQGRNNAKGYLREHPEMAAEIERKVYEAVGAEPPLSVVGLPAQDESSPEAPPAQGTPDAAEGTEPEEQAA
;
A
#
# COMPACT_ATOMS: atom_id res chain seq x y z
N MET A 1 -44.94 36.51 -8.69
CA MET A 1 -43.95 36.29 -7.62
C MET A 1 -42.66 35.63 -8.14
N ASP A 2 -42.64 35.12 -9.38
CA ASP A 2 -41.48 34.41 -9.93
C ASP A 2 -40.30 35.30 -10.36
N LYS A 3 -40.53 36.48 -10.95
CA LYS A 3 -39.44 37.34 -11.47
C LYS A 3 -38.48 37.88 -10.42
N GLU A 4 -38.97 38.09 -9.20
CA GLU A 4 -38.16 38.63 -8.10
C GLU A 4 -37.30 37.53 -7.44
N GLN A 5 -37.84 36.31 -7.34
CA GLN A 5 -37.11 35.11 -6.93
C GLN A 5 -36.05 34.72 -7.97
N GLU A 6 -36.38 34.81 -9.26
CA GLU A 6 -35.45 34.53 -10.35
C GLU A 6 -34.28 35.53 -10.38
N LYS A 7 -34.56 36.82 -10.13
CA LYS A 7 -33.53 37.85 -10.02
C LYS A 7 -32.63 37.64 -8.78
N ALA A 8 -33.20 37.23 -7.66
CA ALA A 8 -32.44 36.92 -6.44
C ALA A 8 -31.56 35.68 -6.60
N ALA A 9 -32.05 34.64 -7.27
CA ALA A 9 -31.28 33.44 -7.59
C ALA A 9 -30.07 33.77 -8.48
N LYS A 10 -30.27 34.57 -9.54
CA LYS A 10 -29.21 35.01 -10.44
C LYS A 10 -28.14 35.87 -9.74
N ALA A 11 -28.55 36.74 -8.82
CA ALA A 11 -27.62 37.52 -8.00
C ALA A 11 -26.79 36.63 -7.06
N ARG A 12 -27.42 35.61 -6.45
CA ARG A 12 -26.74 34.63 -5.59
C ARG A 12 -25.73 33.78 -6.37
N GLU A 13 -26.07 33.37 -7.58
CA GLU A 13 -25.19 32.62 -8.47
C GLU A 13 -23.98 33.45 -8.95
N THR A 14 -24.21 34.74 -9.25
CA THR A 14 -23.14 35.68 -9.60
C THR A 14 -22.19 35.92 -8.43
N ALA A 15 -22.73 36.10 -7.22
CA ALA A 15 -21.91 36.25 -6.01
C ALA A 15 -21.11 34.97 -5.69
N LEU A 16 -21.74 33.79 -5.85
CA LEU A 16 -21.10 32.50 -5.63
C LEU A 16 -19.97 32.26 -6.64
N SER A 17 -20.21 32.48 -7.93
CA SER A 17 -19.18 32.34 -8.97
C SER A 17 -18.01 33.29 -8.76
N GLY A 18 -18.27 34.56 -8.41
CA GLY A 18 -17.23 35.52 -8.04
C GLY A 18 -16.38 35.06 -6.85
N ALA A 19 -17.02 34.51 -5.81
CA ALA A 19 -16.31 33.96 -4.66
C ALA A 19 -15.47 32.72 -5.03
N LEU A 20 -16.01 31.80 -5.84
CA LEU A 20 -15.28 30.62 -6.32
C LEU A 20 -14.03 31.01 -7.12
N THR A 21 -14.16 31.94 -8.08
CA THR A 21 -13.02 32.44 -8.85
C THR A 21 -11.99 33.13 -7.97
N GLN A 22 -12.42 33.88 -6.95
CA GLN A 22 -11.51 34.51 -6.01
C GLN A 22 -10.74 33.47 -5.19
N ILE A 23 -11.41 32.41 -4.73
CA ILE A 23 -10.79 31.30 -3.99
C ILE A 23 -9.77 30.59 -4.89
N GLU A 24 -10.13 30.22 -6.11
CA GLU A 24 -9.20 29.59 -7.05
C GLU A 24 -8.00 30.46 -7.40
N ARG A 25 -8.19 31.78 -7.55
CA ARG A 25 -7.08 32.71 -7.81
C ARG A 25 -6.14 32.85 -6.62
N GLN A 26 -6.65 32.78 -5.39
CA GLN A 26 -5.85 32.92 -4.17
C GLN A 26 -5.17 31.62 -3.75
N PHE A 27 -5.81 30.48 -3.95
CA PHE A 27 -5.39 29.19 -3.40
C PHE A 27 -5.07 28.12 -4.45
N GLY A 28 -5.19 28.44 -5.74
CA GLY A 28 -4.91 27.54 -6.86
C GLY A 28 -6.16 26.85 -7.41
N GLN A 29 -6.06 26.37 -8.66
CA GLN A 29 -7.11 25.54 -9.27
C GLN A 29 -7.35 24.28 -8.44
N GLY A 30 -8.63 23.90 -8.29
CA GLY A 30 -9.03 22.72 -7.49
C GLY A 30 -9.07 22.94 -5.97
N SER A 31 -8.82 24.16 -5.48
CA SER A 31 -8.95 24.51 -4.06
C SER A 31 -10.40 24.49 -3.54
N ILE A 32 -11.38 24.62 -4.44
CA ILE A 32 -12.80 24.47 -4.16
C ILE A 32 -13.50 23.89 -5.39
N MET A 33 -14.30 22.82 -5.22
CA MET A 33 -15.01 22.14 -6.31
C MET A 33 -16.38 21.67 -5.81
N LYS A 34 -17.33 21.43 -6.72
CA LYS A 34 -18.61 20.80 -6.31
C LYS A 34 -18.38 19.30 -6.14
N MET A 35 -19.00 18.74 -5.11
CA MET A 35 -18.83 17.33 -4.75
C MET A 35 -19.35 16.34 -5.81
N GLY A 36 -20.23 16.79 -6.70
CA GLY A 36 -20.79 15.99 -7.79
C GLY A 36 -20.16 16.23 -9.16
N ASP A 37 -19.12 17.08 -9.26
CA ASP A 37 -18.37 17.21 -10.51
C ASP A 37 -17.58 15.92 -10.73
N ASP A 38 -17.48 15.45 -11.98
CA ASP A 38 -16.73 14.22 -12.32
C ASP A 38 -15.25 14.30 -11.88
N ALA A 39 -14.71 15.53 -11.76
CA ALA A 39 -13.40 15.80 -11.19
C ALA A 39 -13.26 15.42 -9.69
N PHE A 40 -14.38 15.33 -8.94
CA PHE A 40 -14.43 14.82 -7.57
C PHE A 40 -14.71 13.32 -7.50
N ALA A 41 -15.32 12.74 -8.55
CA ALA A 41 -15.54 11.30 -8.71
C ALA A 41 -14.24 10.54 -9.05
N VAL A 42 -13.11 10.95 -8.45
CA VAL A 42 -11.86 10.20 -8.50
C VAL A 42 -12.12 8.89 -7.77
N ARG A 43 -12.25 7.80 -8.53
CA ARG A 43 -12.09 6.44 -8.00
C ARG A 43 -10.85 6.47 -7.13
N VAL A 44 -11.01 6.21 -5.83
CA VAL A 44 -9.89 6.27 -4.89
C VAL A 44 -8.85 5.27 -5.36
N ALA A 45 -7.77 5.75 -5.98
CA ALA A 45 -6.72 4.89 -6.47
C ALA A 45 -6.14 4.10 -5.30
N ALA A 46 -5.99 2.79 -5.48
CA ALA A 46 -5.59 1.88 -4.42
C ALA A 46 -4.39 1.03 -4.86
N VAL A 47 -3.57 0.62 -3.88
CA VAL A 47 -2.50 -0.35 -4.07
C VAL A 47 -3.00 -1.70 -3.53
N PRO A 48 -3.03 -2.77 -4.36
CA PRO A 48 -3.42 -4.09 -3.91
C PRO A 48 -2.54 -4.58 -2.77
N THR A 49 -3.14 -5.26 -1.80
CA THR A 49 -2.43 -5.78 -0.62
C THR A 49 -1.69 -7.10 -0.86
N GLY A 50 -1.97 -7.77 -1.99
CA GLY A 50 -1.47 -9.12 -2.28
C GLY A 50 -2.36 -10.24 -1.71
N ALA A 51 -3.32 -9.88 -0.85
CA ALA A 51 -4.38 -10.76 -0.38
C ALA A 51 -5.73 -10.30 -0.96
N LEU A 52 -6.26 -11.01 -1.96
CA LEU A 52 -7.53 -10.66 -2.60
C LEU A 52 -8.68 -10.53 -1.58
N SER A 53 -8.72 -11.40 -0.57
CA SER A 53 -9.73 -11.34 0.49
C SER A 53 -9.68 -10.01 1.26
N LEU A 54 -8.48 -9.44 1.47
CA LEU A 54 -8.29 -8.14 2.13
C LEU A 54 -8.64 -6.99 1.19
N ASP A 55 -8.31 -7.09 -0.10
CA ASP A 55 -8.66 -6.07 -1.10
C ASP A 55 -10.19 -5.93 -1.25
N LEU A 56 -10.92 -7.05 -1.23
CA LEU A 56 -12.39 -7.07 -1.20
C LEU A 56 -12.96 -6.54 0.13
N ALA A 57 -12.32 -6.87 1.26
CA ALA A 57 -12.72 -6.36 2.57
C ALA A 57 -12.50 -4.83 2.70
N LEU A 58 -11.49 -4.29 2.03
CA LEU A 58 -11.22 -2.85 1.95
C LEU A 58 -12.24 -2.11 1.07
N GLY A 59 -12.87 -2.81 0.12
CA GLY A 59 -13.99 -2.32 -0.70
C GLY A 59 -13.61 -1.35 -1.81
N VAL A 60 -12.33 -0.99 -1.93
CA VAL A 60 -11.78 -0.15 -3.01
C VAL A 60 -10.68 -0.88 -3.80
N GLY A 61 -10.54 -2.20 -3.60
CA GLY A 61 -9.53 -3.02 -4.30
C GLY A 61 -8.11 -2.89 -3.75
N GLY A 62 -7.94 -2.35 -2.54
CA GLY A 62 -6.63 -2.24 -1.88
C GLY A 62 -6.53 -1.07 -0.91
N LEU A 63 -5.30 -0.68 -0.59
CA LEU A 63 -5.01 0.44 0.29
C LEU A 63 -5.04 1.78 -0.48
N PRO A 64 -5.80 2.79 -0.01
CA PRO A 64 -5.99 4.03 -0.76
C PRO A 64 -4.72 4.89 -0.78
N ARG A 65 -4.34 5.36 -1.97
CA ARG A 65 -3.27 6.32 -2.24
C ARG A 65 -3.59 7.70 -1.66
N GLY A 66 -2.56 8.49 -1.40
CA GLY A 66 -2.68 9.83 -0.81
C GLY A 66 -3.17 9.84 0.65
N ARG A 67 -3.16 8.70 1.34
CA ARG A 67 -3.71 8.53 2.70
C ARG A 67 -2.71 7.89 3.65
N ILE A 68 -2.98 8.08 4.94
CA ILE A 68 -2.30 7.39 6.04
C ILE A 68 -3.02 6.07 6.32
N ILE A 69 -2.27 4.98 6.42
CA ILE A 69 -2.74 3.63 6.77
C ILE A 69 -2.02 3.18 8.03
N GLU A 70 -2.71 2.53 8.96
CA GLU A 70 -2.09 1.89 10.11
C GLU A 70 -2.35 0.38 10.08
N ILE A 71 -1.28 -0.41 10.12
CA ILE A 71 -1.31 -1.87 10.29
C ILE A 71 -0.80 -2.19 11.68
N PHE A 72 -1.66 -2.71 12.56
CA PHE A 72 -1.27 -3.00 13.93
C PHE A 72 -1.69 -4.41 14.34
N GLY A 73 -0.96 -4.98 15.30
CA GLY A 73 -1.19 -6.35 15.72
C GLY A 73 -0.09 -6.88 16.62
N PRO A 74 -0.27 -8.09 17.17
CA PRO A 74 0.74 -8.78 17.97
C PRO A 74 2.06 -8.97 17.21
N GLU A 75 3.13 -9.28 17.93
CA GLU A 75 4.37 -9.73 17.30
C GLU A 75 4.13 -10.98 16.43
N SER A 76 4.91 -11.09 15.35
CA SER A 76 4.81 -12.21 14.40
C SER A 76 3.41 -12.43 13.79
N SER A 77 2.55 -11.42 13.80
CA SER A 77 1.21 -11.50 13.16
C SER A 77 1.23 -11.31 11.65
N GLY A 78 2.36 -10.91 11.07
CA GLY A 78 2.52 -10.67 9.63
C GLY A 78 2.45 -9.21 9.19
N LYS A 79 2.58 -8.24 10.11
CA LYS A 79 2.57 -6.79 9.80
C LYS A 79 3.56 -6.41 8.70
N THR A 80 4.83 -6.72 8.90
CA THR A 80 5.92 -6.41 7.95
C THR A 80 5.80 -7.23 6.67
N THR A 81 5.33 -8.49 6.74
CA THR A 81 5.01 -9.28 5.53
C THR A 81 3.95 -8.58 4.67
N LEU A 82 2.83 -8.18 5.26
CA LEU A 82 1.77 -7.46 4.55
C LEU A 82 2.30 -6.14 3.97
N LEU A 83 3.16 -5.44 4.70
CA LEU A 83 3.82 -4.23 4.23
C LEU A 83 4.71 -4.48 3.00
N TYR A 84 5.52 -5.54 3.00
CA TYR A 84 6.34 -5.92 1.85
C TYR A 84 5.50 -6.25 0.62
N HIS A 85 4.35 -6.95 0.77
CA HIS A 85 3.45 -7.18 -0.38
C HIS A 85 2.90 -5.87 -0.95
N VAL A 86 2.55 -4.91 -0.10
CA VAL A 86 2.09 -3.59 -0.54
C VAL A 86 3.20 -2.85 -1.31
N LEU A 87 4.45 -2.89 -0.84
CA LEU A 87 5.59 -2.28 -1.52
C LEU A 87 5.86 -2.96 -2.87
N ALA A 88 5.89 -4.30 -2.88
CA ALA A 88 6.09 -5.09 -4.10
C ALA A 88 5.00 -4.78 -5.15
N ASN A 89 3.73 -4.71 -4.74
CA ASN A 89 2.63 -4.41 -5.66
C ASN A 89 2.66 -2.96 -6.16
N ALA A 90 3.09 -2.00 -5.34
CA ALA A 90 3.31 -0.63 -5.80
C ALA A 90 4.44 -0.57 -6.84
N GLN A 91 5.57 -1.23 -6.58
CA GLN A 91 6.72 -1.30 -7.51
C GLN A 91 6.36 -1.98 -8.83
N LYS A 92 5.57 -3.07 -8.80
CA LYS A 92 5.09 -3.74 -10.03
C LYS A 92 4.32 -2.82 -10.96
N THR A 93 3.68 -1.78 -10.42
CA THR A 93 2.98 -0.74 -11.22
C THR A 93 3.86 0.45 -11.59
N GLY A 94 5.19 0.34 -11.41
CA GLY A 94 6.17 1.39 -11.67
C GLY A 94 6.28 2.45 -10.58
N GLY A 95 5.69 2.20 -9.39
CA GLY A 95 5.71 3.15 -8.29
C GLY A 95 7.01 3.15 -7.50
N ILE A 96 7.44 4.31 -7.02
CA ILE A 96 8.64 4.45 -6.19
C ILE A 96 8.27 4.26 -4.72
N CYS A 97 9.02 3.42 -4.02
CA CYS A 97 8.77 3.03 -2.65
C CYS A 97 9.91 3.45 -1.74
N ALA A 98 9.56 3.85 -0.51
CA ALA A 98 10.52 4.11 0.56
C ALA A 98 10.16 3.36 1.84
N PHE A 99 11.16 2.84 2.53
CA PHE A 99 11.05 2.10 3.79
C PHE A 99 11.90 2.76 4.87
N ILE A 100 11.22 3.25 5.91
CA ILE A 100 11.84 3.82 7.11
C ILE A 100 11.86 2.71 8.17
N ASP A 101 13.01 2.05 8.29
CA ASP A 101 13.27 0.95 9.22
C ASP A 101 13.69 1.50 10.59
N ALA A 102 12.70 1.87 11.40
CA ALA A 102 12.93 2.31 12.77
C ALA A 102 13.16 1.14 13.73
N GLU A 103 12.70 -0.08 13.40
CA GLU A 103 12.96 -1.29 14.20
C GLU A 103 14.35 -1.89 13.96
N HIS A 104 15.07 -1.44 12.94
CA HIS A 104 16.36 -2.00 12.50
C HIS A 104 16.30 -3.53 12.27
N ALA A 105 15.16 -4.00 11.76
CA ALA A 105 14.81 -5.41 11.66
C ALA A 105 14.44 -5.82 10.22
N MET A 106 14.72 -4.96 9.24
CA MET A 106 14.46 -5.29 7.83
C MET A 106 15.30 -6.49 7.38
N ASP A 107 14.66 -7.46 6.73
CA ASP A 107 15.31 -8.60 6.07
C ASP A 107 15.19 -8.41 4.54
N PRO A 108 16.25 -7.91 3.86
CA PRO A 108 16.24 -7.71 2.42
C PRO A 108 16.02 -9.01 1.63
N ALA A 109 16.50 -10.15 2.13
CA ALA A 109 16.36 -11.43 1.44
C ALA A 109 14.90 -11.90 1.47
N TYR A 110 14.21 -11.72 2.59
CA TYR A 110 12.78 -12.02 2.68
C TYR A 110 11.92 -11.05 1.87
N ALA A 111 12.21 -9.75 1.92
CA ALA A 111 11.53 -8.77 1.08
C ALA A 111 11.68 -9.08 -0.41
N LYS A 112 12.89 -9.46 -0.85
CA LYS A 112 13.15 -9.90 -2.24
C LYS A 112 12.35 -11.13 -2.63
N ARG A 113 12.21 -12.13 -1.74
CA ARG A 113 11.41 -13.34 -1.99
C ARG A 113 9.91 -13.02 -2.17
N ILE A 114 9.39 -12.04 -1.42
CA ILE A 114 8.02 -11.53 -1.60
C ILE A 114 7.82 -10.79 -2.93
N GLY A 115 8.93 -10.33 -3.54
CA GLY A 115 8.92 -9.61 -4.81
C GLY A 115 9.09 -8.10 -4.68
N VAL A 116 9.60 -7.62 -3.54
CA VAL A 116 10.07 -6.24 -3.42
C VAL A 116 11.35 -6.10 -4.24
N ASP A 117 11.40 -5.09 -5.10
CA ASP A 117 12.62 -4.72 -5.81
C ASP A 117 13.53 -3.97 -4.85
N ILE A 118 14.54 -4.68 -4.34
CA ILE A 118 15.48 -4.17 -3.33
C ILE A 118 16.45 -3.15 -3.91
N ASP A 119 16.75 -3.25 -5.21
CA ASP A 119 17.74 -2.38 -5.85
C ASP A 119 17.18 -0.96 -6.00
N GLU A 120 15.86 -0.84 -6.18
CA GLU A 120 15.13 0.44 -6.32
C GLU A 120 14.41 0.90 -5.04
N LEU A 121 14.40 0.10 -3.97
CA LEU A 121 13.75 0.48 -2.71
C LEU A 121 14.60 1.50 -1.94
N LEU A 122 14.05 2.69 -1.69
CA LEU A 122 14.71 3.69 -0.84
C LEU A 122 14.61 3.24 0.62
N VAL A 123 15.75 3.05 1.31
CA VAL A 123 15.77 2.62 2.72
C VAL A 123 16.41 3.68 3.59
N SER A 124 15.82 3.93 4.75
CA SER A 124 16.38 4.80 5.79
C SER A 124 16.31 4.11 7.14
N GLN A 125 17.43 4.11 7.86
CA GLN A 125 17.54 3.66 9.25
C GLN A 125 17.82 4.90 10.13
N PRO A 126 16.79 5.58 10.63
CA PRO A 126 16.94 6.81 11.40
C PRO A 126 17.41 6.53 12.83
N ASP A 127 18.17 7.46 13.39
CA ASP A 127 18.66 7.46 14.78
C ASP A 127 17.53 7.74 15.79
N HIS A 128 16.54 8.56 15.42
CA HIS A 128 15.43 8.95 16.30
C HIS A 128 14.13 9.27 15.56
N GLY A 129 13.02 9.31 16.30
CA GLY A 129 11.66 9.40 15.76
C GLY A 129 11.38 10.68 14.98
N GLU A 130 11.90 11.83 15.40
CA GLU A 130 11.74 13.09 14.66
C GLU A 130 12.42 13.02 13.29
N GLN A 131 13.66 12.50 13.24
CA GLN A 131 14.40 12.33 11.99
C GLN A 131 13.66 11.41 11.02
N ALA A 132 13.14 10.27 11.52
CA ALA A 132 12.33 9.35 10.73
C ALA A 132 11.13 10.04 10.05
N LEU A 133 10.40 10.85 10.82
CA LEU A 133 9.21 11.56 10.36
C LEU A 133 9.54 12.74 9.44
N GLU A 134 10.68 13.40 9.64
CA GLU A 134 11.19 14.45 8.76
C GLU A 134 11.64 13.90 7.41
N ILE A 135 12.34 12.76 7.39
CA ILE A 135 12.71 12.05 6.16
C ILE A 135 11.45 11.67 5.38
N ALA A 136 10.46 11.06 6.05
CA ALA A 136 9.18 10.74 5.42
C ALA A 136 8.50 11.99 4.82
N ASP A 137 8.44 13.10 5.56
CA ASP A 137 7.84 14.35 5.11
C ASP A 137 8.57 14.98 3.93
N LEU A 138 9.90 14.88 3.86
CA LEU A 138 10.70 15.31 2.70
C LEU A 138 10.43 14.45 1.47
N LEU A 139 10.40 13.13 1.62
CA LEU A 139 10.09 12.20 0.54
C LEU A 139 8.69 12.46 -0.03
N ILE A 140 7.69 12.63 0.83
CA ILE A 140 6.30 12.93 0.42
C ILE A 140 6.22 14.27 -0.31
N ARG A 141 6.92 15.31 0.19
CA ARG A 141 6.93 16.63 -0.45
C ARG A 141 7.60 16.66 -1.82
N SER A 142 8.51 15.72 -2.09
CA SER A 142 9.14 15.62 -3.41
C SER A 142 8.12 15.30 -4.51
N GLY A 143 6.99 14.68 -4.18
CA GLY A 143 6.00 14.20 -5.14
C GLY A 143 6.45 12.99 -5.96
N ALA A 144 7.67 12.48 -5.73
CA ALA A 144 8.25 11.38 -6.49
C ALA A 144 7.97 10.00 -5.88
N VAL A 145 7.55 9.91 -4.61
CA VAL A 145 7.36 8.64 -3.92
C VAL A 145 5.88 8.28 -3.85
N ASP A 146 5.55 7.05 -4.26
CA ASP A 146 4.19 6.50 -4.26
C ASP A 146 3.80 5.90 -2.90
N VAL A 147 4.75 5.23 -2.23
CA VAL A 147 4.53 4.59 -0.93
C VAL A 147 5.68 4.87 0.02
N VAL A 148 5.37 5.39 1.21
CA VAL A 148 6.30 5.51 2.33
C VAL A 148 5.85 4.60 3.47
N ALA A 149 6.65 3.59 3.75
CA ALA A 149 6.46 2.63 4.83
C ALA A 149 7.29 3.04 6.06
N ILE A 150 6.69 2.99 7.25
CA ILE A 150 7.39 3.26 8.52
C ILE A 150 7.17 2.07 9.45
N ASP A 151 8.24 1.32 9.70
CA ASP A 151 8.26 0.12 10.54
C ASP A 151 9.21 0.32 11.73
N SER A 152 8.76 0.66 12.94
CA SER A 152 7.38 0.84 13.39
C SER A 152 7.20 2.08 14.26
N VAL A 153 5.95 2.48 14.50
CA VAL A 153 5.61 3.60 15.40
C VAL A 153 6.15 3.38 16.81
N ALA A 154 6.22 2.13 17.28
CA ALA A 154 6.72 1.82 18.61
C ALA A 154 8.20 2.19 18.76
N ALA A 155 8.97 2.07 17.68
CA ALA A 155 10.40 2.36 17.63
C ALA A 155 10.73 3.83 17.27
N LEU A 156 9.72 4.68 17.03
CA LEU A 156 9.92 6.13 16.84
C LEU A 156 10.21 6.79 18.19
N THR A 157 11.39 6.55 18.73
CA THR A 157 11.84 7.06 20.02
C THR A 157 12.26 8.53 19.89
N PRO A 158 11.66 9.47 20.64
CA PRO A 158 12.05 10.87 20.58
C PRO A 158 13.52 11.08 20.95
N LYS A 159 14.18 12.05 20.31
CA LYS A 159 15.59 12.38 20.60
C LYS A 159 15.86 12.60 22.10
N ALA A 160 14.97 13.35 22.76
CA ALA A 160 15.09 13.64 24.19
C ALA A 160 14.99 12.40 25.09
N GLU A 161 14.36 11.32 24.62
CA GLU A 161 14.28 10.05 25.35
C GLU A 161 15.55 9.22 25.15
N LEU A 162 16.17 9.27 23.97
CA LEU A 162 17.44 8.59 23.68
C LEU A 162 18.64 9.23 24.38
N GLU A 163 18.65 10.57 24.50
CA GLU A 163 19.72 11.31 25.19
C GLU A 163 19.56 11.29 26.72
N GLY A 164 18.38 10.90 27.22
CA GLY A 164 18.07 10.81 28.64
C GLY A 164 18.67 9.57 29.31
N ALA A 165 18.68 9.54 30.64
CA ALA A 165 19.08 8.37 31.39
C ALA A 165 17.93 7.34 31.47
N MET A 166 18.27 6.06 31.55
CA MET A 166 17.26 5.02 31.80
C MET A 166 16.52 5.29 33.11
N GLY A 167 15.20 5.46 33.04
CA GLY A 167 14.34 5.78 34.18
C GLY A 167 13.88 7.24 34.23
N ASP A 168 14.37 8.10 33.34
CA ASP A 168 13.87 9.46 33.20
C ASP A 168 12.40 9.46 32.73
N GLN A 169 11.59 10.35 33.33
CA GLN A 169 10.17 10.42 33.01
C GLN A 169 9.91 11.31 31.78
N THR A 170 9.83 10.71 30.60
CA THR A 170 9.48 11.39 29.34
C THR A 170 8.01 11.17 28.95
N VAL A 171 7.08 11.52 29.85
CA VAL A 171 5.65 11.22 29.64
C VAL A 171 5.08 11.96 28.43
N GLY A 172 4.61 11.19 27.44
CA GLY A 172 3.82 11.69 26.32
C GLY A 172 4.60 12.47 25.25
N VAL A 173 5.93 12.45 25.27
CA VAL A 173 6.77 13.11 24.25
C VAL A 173 6.48 12.51 22.87
N GLN A 174 6.52 11.18 22.74
CA GLN A 174 6.21 10.48 21.49
C GLN A 174 4.81 10.81 20.95
N ALA A 175 3.79 10.89 21.82
CA ALA A 175 2.43 11.21 21.40
C ALA A 175 2.29 12.65 20.85
N ARG A 176 3.05 13.61 21.41
CA ARG A 176 3.08 15.00 20.91
C ARG A 176 3.80 15.08 19.56
N MET A 177 4.95 14.40 19.43
CA MET A 177 5.68 14.27 18.17
C MET A 177 4.79 13.69 17.06
N MET A 178 4.13 12.56 17.31
CA MET A 178 3.19 11.94 16.37
C MET A 178 2.04 12.89 16.01
N SER A 179 1.48 13.62 16.98
CA SER A 179 0.41 14.59 16.72
C SER A 179 0.84 15.72 15.79
N GLN A 180 2.07 16.21 15.94
CA GLN A 180 2.64 17.24 15.07
C GLN A 180 2.93 16.68 13.67
N ALA A 181 3.54 15.49 13.59
CA ALA A 181 3.87 14.85 12.33
C ALA A 181 2.61 14.53 11.51
N MET A 182 1.60 13.92 12.11
CA MET A 182 0.34 13.61 11.41
C MET A 182 -0.32 14.84 10.80
N ARG A 183 -0.26 15.99 11.50
CA ARG A 183 -0.80 17.27 11.00
C ARG A 183 -0.05 17.76 9.75
N LYS A 184 1.27 17.61 9.70
CA LYS A 184 2.09 17.97 8.54
C LYS A 184 1.90 16.99 7.38
N LEU A 185 2.00 15.69 7.66
CA LEU A 185 1.97 14.63 6.66
C LEU A 185 0.63 14.55 5.94
N ALA A 186 -0.51 14.65 6.64
CA ALA A 186 -1.82 14.44 6.04
C ALA A 186 -2.12 15.38 4.86
N GLY A 187 -1.72 16.65 4.95
CA GLY A 187 -1.90 17.62 3.86
C GLY A 187 -0.92 17.43 2.69
N ASN A 188 0.27 16.88 2.95
CA ASN A 188 1.27 16.63 1.92
C ASN A 188 0.96 15.34 1.14
N LEU A 189 0.55 14.29 1.85
CA LEU A 189 0.18 12.99 1.27
C LEU A 189 -0.94 13.11 0.24
N ASN A 190 -1.99 13.87 0.57
CA ASN A 190 -3.12 14.04 -0.34
C ASN A 190 -2.72 14.75 -1.65
N ARG A 191 -1.86 15.77 -1.57
CA ARG A 191 -1.38 16.52 -2.74
C ARG A 191 -0.39 15.75 -3.59
N ALA A 192 0.49 14.97 -2.95
CA ALA A 192 1.49 14.14 -3.63
C ALA A 192 0.93 12.79 -4.12
N ASN A 193 -0.30 12.44 -3.76
CA ASN A 193 -0.90 11.12 -3.96
C ASN A 193 -0.07 9.95 -3.37
N THR A 194 0.84 10.25 -2.44
CA THR A 194 1.67 9.27 -1.74
C THR A 194 0.86 8.57 -0.65
N MET A 195 0.91 7.24 -0.62
CA MET A 195 0.41 6.44 0.51
C MET A 195 1.47 6.40 1.61
N CYS A 196 1.06 6.57 2.88
CA CYS A 196 1.96 6.36 4.01
C CYS A 196 1.43 5.27 4.93
N VAL A 197 2.21 4.20 5.10
CA VAL A 197 1.82 3.03 5.88
C VAL A 197 2.67 2.97 7.14
N PHE A 198 2.01 3.01 8.30
CA PHE A 198 2.64 2.81 9.59
C PHE A 198 2.35 1.39 10.08
N THR A 199 3.37 0.66 10.51
CA THR A 199 3.16 -0.50 11.37
C THR A 199 3.12 -0.05 12.83
N ASN A 200 2.36 -0.77 13.65
CA ASN A 200 2.31 -0.50 15.08
C ASN A 200 2.16 -1.78 15.90
N GLN A 201 2.64 -1.73 17.13
CA GLN A 201 2.54 -2.84 18.05
C GLN A 201 1.33 -2.67 18.97
N ILE A 202 0.87 -3.79 19.55
CA ILE A 202 -0.10 -3.77 20.64
C ILE A 202 0.66 -3.72 21.97
N ARG A 203 0.15 -2.92 22.90
CA ARG A 203 0.53 -2.86 24.31
C ARG A 203 -0.72 -3.05 25.15
N GLU A 204 -0.56 -3.40 26.42
CA GLU A 204 -1.68 -3.48 27.36
C GLU A 204 -1.64 -2.30 28.34
N LYS A 205 -2.80 -1.71 28.58
CA LYS A 205 -2.96 -0.68 29.61
C LYS A 205 -3.24 -1.35 30.96
N VAL A 206 -2.30 -1.21 31.88
CA VAL A 206 -2.45 -1.70 33.25
C VAL A 206 -3.65 -1.03 33.93
N GLY A 207 -4.45 -1.82 34.65
CA GLY A 207 -5.57 -1.32 35.48
C GLY A 207 -6.92 -1.16 34.78
N VAL A 208 -7.08 -1.68 33.56
CA VAL A 208 -8.40 -1.71 32.88
C VAL A 208 -9.20 -2.93 33.36
N MET A 209 -10.27 -2.69 34.12
CA MET A 209 -11.18 -3.75 34.61
C MET A 209 -12.40 -4.00 33.69
N PHE A 210 -12.67 -3.12 32.73
CA PHE A 210 -13.81 -3.22 31.81
C PHE A 210 -13.43 -2.80 30.39
N GLY A 211 -13.83 -3.58 29.39
CA GLY A 211 -13.47 -3.36 27.98
C GLY A 211 -12.14 -4.02 27.59
N SER A 212 -11.62 -3.70 26.40
CA SER A 212 -10.32 -4.21 25.94
C SER A 212 -9.16 -3.44 26.61
N PRO A 213 -8.17 -4.12 27.19
CA PRO A 213 -6.97 -3.49 27.74
C PRO A 213 -5.96 -3.07 26.65
N GLU A 214 -6.18 -3.47 25.39
CA GLU A 214 -5.24 -3.22 24.31
C GLU A 214 -5.16 -1.73 23.93
N THR A 215 -3.92 -1.25 23.78
CA THR A 215 -3.58 0.09 23.33
C THR A 215 -2.43 0.02 22.32
N GLN A 216 -2.12 1.15 21.69
CA GLN A 216 -1.03 1.29 20.74
C GLN A 216 -0.08 2.43 21.18
N PRO A 217 1.23 2.31 20.93
CA PRO A 217 2.21 3.40 21.03
C PRO A 217 1.88 4.59 20.11
N GLY A 218 2.53 5.73 20.36
CA GLY A 218 2.36 6.95 19.53
C GLY A 218 1.10 7.78 19.82
N GLY A 219 0.33 7.44 20.86
CA GLY A 219 -0.85 8.19 21.29
C GLY A 219 -2.07 8.00 20.39
N ARG A 220 -2.94 9.02 20.28
CA ARG A 220 -4.22 8.92 19.55
C ARG A 220 -4.19 9.48 18.13
N ALA A 221 -3.17 10.28 17.78
CA ALA A 221 -3.15 11.03 16.53
C ALA A 221 -3.28 10.10 15.32
N LEU A 222 -2.42 9.09 15.22
CA LEU A 222 -2.43 8.13 14.11
C LEU A 222 -3.83 7.52 13.92
N LYS A 223 -4.48 7.09 15.02
CA LYS A 223 -5.85 6.53 14.98
C LYS A 223 -6.87 7.44 14.29
N PHE A 224 -6.75 8.76 14.45
CA PHE A 224 -7.68 9.73 13.84
C PHE A 224 -7.32 10.06 12.39
N TYR A 225 -6.03 10.21 12.11
CA TYR A 225 -5.53 10.57 10.78
C TYR A 225 -5.59 9.40 9.79
N SER A 226 -5.37 8.16 10.23
CA SER A 226 -5.45 6.98 9.35
C SER A 226 -6.81 6.88 8.67
N SER A 227 -6.80 6.67 7.36
CA SER A 227 -8.00 6.41 6.56
C SER A 227 -8.41 4.96 6.62
N ALA A 228 -7.45 4.03 6.69
CA ALA A 228 -7.68 2.64 7.01
C ALA A 228 -6.85 2.22 8.23
N ARG A 229 -7.43 1.39 9.09
CA ARG A 229 -6.73 0.75 10.22
C ARG A 229 -6.98 -0.74 10.17
N LEU A 230 -5.91 -1.52 10.14
CA LEU A 230 -5.93 -2.96 9.99
C LEU A 230 -5.43 -3.62 11.28
N ASP A 231 -6.28 -4.39 11.93
CA ASP A 231 -5.91 -5.26 13.06
C ASP A 231 -5.58 -6.65 12.52
N ILE A 232 -4.29 -6.97 12.45
CA ILE A 232 -3.76 -8.22 11.89
C ILE A 232 -3.34 -9.17 13.01
N ARG A 233 -3.90 -10.40 13.00
CA ARG A 233 -3.64 -11.42 14.01
C ARG A 233 -3.43 -12.80 13.39
N ARG A 234 -2.44 -13.53 13.90
CA ARG A 234 -2.35 -14.97 13.65
C ARG A 234 -3.49 -15.68 14.37
N ILE A 235 -4.24 -16.50 13.64
CA ILE A 235 -5.33 -17.31 14.19
C ILE A 235 -4.99 -18.80 14.29
N GLU A 236 -4.13 -19.31 13.40
CA GLU A 236 -3.71 -20.71 13.39
C GLU A 236 -2.29 -20.85 12.79
N THR A 237 -1.55 -21.86 13.23
CA THR A 237 -0.29 -22.26 12.59
C THR A 237 -0.55 -23.41 11.62
N LEU A 238 -0.21 -23.21 10.35
CA LEU A 238 -0.35 -24.20 9.30
C LEU A 238 0.80 -25.20 9.40
N LYS A 239 0.48 -26.49 9.29
CA LYS A 239 1.46 -27.58 9.40
C LYS A 239 1.36 -28.56 8.25
N GLU A 240 2.50 -29.06 7.80
CA GLU A 240 2.61 -30.24 6.96
C GLU A 240 3.26 -31.35 7.76
N GLY A 241 2.48 -32.39 8.09
CA GLY A 241 2.91 -33.41 9.04
C GLY A 241 3.23 -32.80 10.41
N THR A 242 4.52 -32.77 10.77
CA THR A 242 5.01 -32.20 12.04
C THR A 242 5.61 -30.80 11.90
N GLU A 243 5.91 -30.36 10.67
CA GLU A 243 6.60 -29.10 10.42
C GLU A 243 5.62 -27.94 10.29
N ALA A 244 5.96 -26.79 10.89
CA ALA A 244 5.18 -25.57 10.75
C ALA A 244 5.59 -24.85 9.46
N VAL A 245 4.68 -24.75 8.49
CA VAL A 245 4.95 -24.23 7.14
C VAL A 245 4.42 -22.81 6.93
N GLY A 246 3.54 -22.34 7.81
CA GLY A 246 2.98 -21.00 7.69
C GLY A 246 2.00 -20.65 8.80
N ASN A 247 1.29 -19.55 8.64
CA ASN A 247 0.26 -19.09 9.55
C ASN A 247 -1.00 -18.69 8.81
N ARG A 248 -2.16 -19.11 9.33
CA ARG A 248 -3.44 -18.51 8.98
C ARG A 248 -3.55 -17.19 9.74
N VAL A 249 -3.82 -16.12 9.01
CA VAL A 249 -3.91 -14.77 9.54
C VAL A 249 -5.28 -14.19 9.26
N ARG A 250 -5.83 -13.48 10.24
CA ARG A 250 -7.05 -12.69 10.13
C ARG A 250 -6.71 -11.21 10.22
N VAL A 251 -7.21 -10.43 9.26
CA VAL A 251 -7.11 -8.97 9.25
C VAL A 251 -8.51 -8.39 9.37
N LYS A 252 -8.74 -7.59 10.42
CA LYS A 252 -9.99 -6.84 10.60
C LYS A 252 -9.78 -5.37 10.23
N VAL A 253 -10.63 -4.86 9.34
CA VAL A 253 -10.64 -3.43 8.96
C VAL A 253 -11.37 -2.63 10.04
N VAL A 254 -10.68 -2.28 11.13
CA VAL A 254 -11.29 -1.59 12.30
C VAL A 254 -11.63 -0.13 12.02
N LYS A 255 -11.09 0.44 10.95
CA LYS A 255 -11.46 1.77 10.44
C LYS A 255 -11.32 1.77 8.93
N ASN A 256 -12.30 2.35 8.24
CA ASN A 256 -12.28 2.58 6.80
C ASN A 256 -13.00 3.91 6.51
N LYS A 257 -12.31 4.85 5.84
CA LYS A 257 -12.88 6.14 5.41
C LYS A 257 -13.25 6.16 3.92
N VAL A 258 -12.95 5.09 3.18
CA VAL A 258 -13.15 5.03 1.73
C VAL A 258 -14.19 3.98 1.31
N ALA A 259 -14.48 3.01 2.18
CA ALA A 259 -15.60 2.09 2.05
C ALA A 259 -16.14 1.67 3.43
N ALA A 260 -17.05 0.68 3.46
CA ALA A 260 -17.63 0.15 4.69
C ALA A 260 -16.53 -0.44 5.62
N PRO A 261 -16.49 -0.06 6.90
CA PRO A 261 -15.57 -0.64 7.88
C PRO A 261 -16.07 -1.99 8.42
N PHE A 262 -15.26 -2.61 9.28
CA PHE A 262 -15.55 -3.82 10.08
C PHE A 262 -15.67 -5.14 9.31
N ARG A 263 -15.44 -5.12 7.99
CA ARG A 263 -15.14 -6.33 7.24
C ARG A 263 -13.84 -6.95 7.76
N GLN A 264 -13.74 -8.27 7.59
CA GLN A 264 -12.57 -9.05 7.94
C GLN A 264 -12.16 -9.89 6.75
N ALA A 265 -10.88 -10.17 6.66
CA ALA A 265 -10.28 -11.03 5.65
C ALA A 265 -9.42 -12.07 6.35
N GLU A 266 -9.40 -13.27 5.78
CA GLU A 266 -8.49 -14.32 6.19
C GLU A 266 -7.67 -14.78 5.01
N PHE A 267 -6.40 -15.10 5.27
CA PHE A 267 -5.47 -15.60 4.28
C PHE A 267 -4.30 -16.30 4.96
N ASP A 268 -3.56 -17.06 4.17
CA ASP A 268 -2.38 -17.78 4.63
C ASP A 268 -1.13 -16.93 4.38
N ILE A 269 -0.20 -16.94 5.33
CA ILE A 269 1.17 -16.47 5.16
C ILE A 269 2.08 -17.69 5.25
N ASP A 270 2.62 -18.10 4.11
CA ASP A 270 3.55 -19.22 3.99
C ASP A 270 4.98 -18.74 4.29
N TYR A 271 5.73 -19.49 5.09
CA TYR A 271 7.05 -19.06 5.53
C TYR A 271 8.04 -19.01 4.37
N GLY A 272 8.72 -17.87 4.22
CA GLY A 272 9.69 -17.67 3.14
C GLY A 272 9.09 -17.22 1.81
N GLU A 273 7.80 -17.44 1.57
CA GLU A 273 7.07 -17.03 0.36
C GLU A 273 6.22 -15.76 0.58
N GLY A 274 5.61 -15.60 1.76
CA GLY A 274 4.72 -14.49 2.08
C GLY A 274 3.23 -14.86 1.99
N ILE A 275 2.38 -13.91 1.63
CA ILE A 275 0.94 -14.10 1.47
C ILE A 275 0.66 -15.02 0.28
N SER A 276 -0.12 -16.08 0.52
CA SER A 276 -0.55 -17.03 -0.52
C SER A 276 -1.76 -16.49 -1.28
N SER A 277 -1.52 -15.90 -2.46
CA SER A 277 -2.60 -15.42 -3.33
C SER A 277 -3.46 -16.57 -3.85
N GLU A 278 -2.87 -17.71 -4.18
CA GLU A 278 -3.59 -18.92 -4.62
C GLU A 278 -4.46 -19.49 -3.50
N GLY A 279 -3.96 -19.45 -2.26
CA GLY A 279 -4.75 -19.81 -1.07
C GLY A 279 -5.99 -18.91 -0.91
N CYS A 280 -5.85 -17.61 -1.16
CA CYS A 280 -6.97 -16.67 -1.15
C CYS A 280 -8.01 -17.01 -2.23
N LEU A 281 -7.55 -17.33 -3.45
CA LEU A 281 -8.43 -17.69 -4.57
C LEU A 281 -9.23 -18.96 -4.29
N ILE A 282 -8.59 -19.98 -3.69
CA ILE A 282 -9.27 -21.22 -3.31
C ILE A 282 -10.34 -20.94 -2.25
N ASP A 283 -10.03 -20.13 -1.23
CA ASP A 283 -10.98 -19.82 -0.16
C ASP A 283 -12.19 -19.03 -0.66
N LEU A 284 -11.94 -17.95 -1.41
CA LEU A 284 -13.01 -17.14 -2.00
C LEU A 284 -13.79 -17.94 -3.04
N GLY A 285 -13.11 -18.80 -3.80
CA GLY A 285 -13.75 -19.71 -4.75
C GLY A 285 -14.68 -20.71 -4.06
N LEU A 286 -14.30 -21.24 -2.90
CA LEU A 286 -15.17 -22.10 -2.09
C LEU A 286 -16.34 -21.32 -1.47
N GLU A 287 -16.10 -20.11 -0.97
CA GLU A 287 -17.12 -19.25 -0.35
C GLU A 287 -18.22 -18.86 -1.34
N HIS A 288 -17.86 -18.67 -2.62
CA HIS A 288 -18.76 -18.25 -3.69
C HIS A 288 -19.18 -19.40 -4.64
N ASP A 289 -19.00 -20.66 -4.24
CA ASP A 289 -19.38 -21.85 -5.02
C ASP A 289 -18.75 -21.96 -6.43
N ILE A 290 -17.63 -21.26 -6.66
CA ILE A 290 -16.85 -21.29 -7.92
C ILE A 290 -15.92 -22.51 -7.94
N VAL A 291 -15.25 -22.76 -6.81
CA VAL A 291 -14.43 -23.96 -6.57
C VAL A 291 -15.25 -24.92 -5.73
N ARG A 292 -15.22 -26.21 -6.06
CA ARG A 292 -15.95 -27.26 -5.32
C ARG A 292 -14.97 -28.13 -4.55
N LYS A 293 -15.40 -28.55 -3.36
CA LYS A 293 -14.67 -29.52 -2.53
C LYS A 293 -15.48 -30.80 -2.36
N SER A 294 -14.93 -31.94 -2.79
CA SER A 294 -15.50 -33.27 -2.62
C SER A 294 -14.56 -34.15 -1.80
N GLY A 295 -14.86 -34.32 -0.52
CA GLY A 295 -13.96 -34.96 0.44
C GLY A 295 -12.67 -34.15 0.60
N SER A 296 -11.53 -34.73 0.21
CA SER A 296 -10.23 -34.05 0.21
C SER A 296 -9.88 -33.40 -1.13
N PHE A 297 -10.68 -33.57 -2.18
CA PHE A 297 -10.37 -33.06 -3.51
C PHE A 297 -10.99 -31.70 -3.80
N PHE A 298 -10.24 -30.85 -4.47
CA PHE A 298 -10.67 -29.55 -4.97
C PHE A 298 -10.82 -29.61 -6.49
N SER A 299 -11.89 -29.03 -7.02
CA SER A 299 -12.17 -29.01 -8.45
C SER A 299 -12.75 -27.66 -8.88
N TYR A 300 -12.46 -27.26 -10.10
CA TYR A 300 -12.99 -26.08 -10.75
C TYR A 300 -13.69 -26.52 -12.05
N GLY A 301 -15.02 -26.37 -12.12
CA GLY A 301 -15.80 -26.98 -13.19
C GLY A 301 -15.62 -28.51 -13.22
N GLU A 302 -15.10 -29.03 -14.34
CA GLU A 302 -14.74 -30.44 -14.52
C GLU A 302 -13.27 -30.74 -14.18
N GLU A 303 -12.44 -29.71 -14.05
CA GLU A 303 -11.01 -29.85 -13.83
C GLU A 303 -10.69 -30.05 -12.35
N ARG A 304 -9.72 -30.92 -12.09
CA ARG A 304 -9.32 -31.30 -10.74
C ARG A 304 -8.05 -30.54 -10.34
N LEU A 305 -8.20 -29.58 -9.44
CA LEU A 305 -7.09 -28.76 -8.93
C LEU A 305 -6.11 -29.59 -8.07
N GLY A 306 -6.60 -30.59 -7.34
CA GLY A 306 -5.72 -31.48 -6.58
C GLY A 306 -6.37 -32.11 -5.35
N GLN A 307 -5.61 -33.00 -4.69
CA GLN A 307 -5.97 -33.58 -3.39
C GLN A 307 -5.37 -32.75 -2.26
N GLY A 308 -6.20 -32.15 -1.43
CA GLY A 308 -5.77 -31.29 -0.34
C GLY A 308 -5.44 -29.87 -0.81
N ARG A 309 -5.37 -28.96 0.16
CA ARG A 309 -5.21 -27.52 -0.07
C ARG A 309 -3.90 -27.18 -0.76
N ASN A 310 -2.79 -27.78 -0.31
CA ASN A 310 -1.45 -27.41 -0.79
C ASN A 310 -1.22 -27.85 -2.25
N ASN A 311 -1.72 -29.02 -2.64
CA ASN A 311 -1.68 -29.45 -4.04
C ASN A 311 -2.54 -28.56 -4.94
N ALA A 312 -3.71 -28.12 -4.47
CA ALA A 312 -4.55 -27.17 -5.21
C ALA A 312 -3.88 -25.80 -5.37
N LYS A 313 -3.17 -25.31 -4.32
CA LYS A 313 -2.35 -24.08 -4.42
C LYS A 313 -1.25 -24.24 -5.46
N GLY A 314 -0.50 -25.35 -5.41
CA GLY A 314 0.56 -25.65 -6.36
C GLY A 314 0.05 -25.69 -7.80
N TYR A 315 -1.11 -26.31 -8.03
CA TYR A 315 -1.73 -26.37 -9.35
C TYR A 315 -2.08 -24.98 -9.91
N LEU A 316 -2.69 -24.10 -9.10
CA LEU A 316 -3.01 -22.73 -9.53
C LEU A 316 -1.76 -21.89 -9.79
N ARG A 317 -0.67 -22.17 -9.09
CA ARG A 317 0.63 -21.51 -9.32
C ARG A 317 1.26 -21.92 -10.65
N GLU A 318 1.08 -23.18 -11.05
CA GLU A 318 1.55 -23.70 -12.34
C GLU A 318 0.65 -23.28 -13.52
N HIS A 319 -0.61 -22.91 -13.26
CA HIS A 319 -1.62 -22.56 -14.26
C HIS A 319 -2.21 -21.15 -14.01
N PRO A 320 -1.42 -20.08 -14.24
CA PRO A 320 -1.81 -18.71 -13.92
C PRO A 320 -3.06 -18.23 -14.69
N GLU A 321 -3.32 -18.76 -15.88
CA GLU A 321 -4.52 -18.47 -16.67
C GLU A 321 -5.80 -18.91 -15.94
N MET A 322 -5.75 -20.06 -15.26
CA MET A 322 -6.88 -20.55 -14.47
C MET A 322 -7.04 -19.74 -13.19
N ALA A 323 -5.95 -19.37 -12.53
CA ALA A 323 -5.98 -18.50 -11.37
C ALA A 323 -6.65 -17.15 -11.69
N ALA A 324 -6.30 -16.55 -12.83
CA ALA A 324 -6.91 -15.31 -13.32
C ALA A 324 -8.39 -15.48 -13.70
N GLU A 325 -8.79 -16.63 -14.25
CA GLU A 325 -10.20 -16.92 -14.52
C GLU A 325 -11.01 -17.02 -13.22
N ILE A 326 -10.51 -17.75 -12.23
CA ILE A 326 -11.15 -17.87 -10.91
C ILE A 326 -11.25 -16.50 -10.25
N GLU A 327 -10.18 -15.70 -10.27
CA GLU A 327 -10.17 -14.34 -9.74
C GLU A 327 -11.26 -13.47 -10.38
N ARG A 328 -11.39 -13.49 -11.71
CA ARG A 328 -12.43 -12.75 -12.42
C ARG A 328 -13.83 -13.18 -12.00
N LYS A 329 -14.08 -14.49 -11.89
CA LYS A 329 -15.38 -15.02 -11.41
C LYS A 329 -15.66 -14.63 -9.96
N VAL A 330 -14.63 -14.55 -9.11
CA VAL A 330 -14.78 -14.05 -7.74
C VAL A 330 -15.23 -12.59 -7.76
N TYR A 331 -14.59 -11.72 -8.56
CA TYR A 331 -15.01 -10.32 -8.72
C TYR A 331 -16.46 -10.19 -9.21
N GLU A 332 -16.86 -11.00 -10.20
CA GLU A 332 -18.24 -11.05 -10.70
C GLU A 332 -19.24 -11.48 -9.61
N ALA A 333 -18.90 -12.51 -8.83
CA ALA A 333 -19.77 -13.04 -7.77
C ALA A 333 -20.01 -12.04 -6.63
N VAL A 334 -18.99 -11.24 -6.28
CA VAL A 334 -19.10 -10.20 -5.24
C VAL A 334 -19.62 -8.86 -5.77
N GLY A 335 -19.84 -8.74 -7.08
CA GLY A 335 -20.28 -7.51 -7.73
C GLY A 335 -19.26 -6.36 -7.61
N ALA A 336 -17.97 -6.68 -7.56
CA ALA A 336 -16.90 -5.69 -7.53
C ALA A 336 -16.19 -5.62 -8.88
N GLU A 337 -15.76 -4.43 -9.28
CA GLU A 337 -14.89 -4.29 -10.45
C GLU A 337 -13.45 -4.65 -10.06
N PRO A 338 -12.72 -5.41 -10.88
CA PRO A 338 -11.29 -5.61 -10.67
C PRO A 338 -10.56 -4.25 -10.71
N PRO A 339 -9.48 -4.07 -9.93
CA PRO A 339 -8.73 -2.82 -9.93
C PRO A 339 -8.24 -2.50 -11.35
N LEU A 340 -8.42 -1.24 -11.77
CA LEU A 340 -7.97 -0.73 -13.06
C LEU A 340 -6.43 -0.67 -13.11
N SER A 341 -5.75 -1.82 -13.20
CA SER A 341 -4.38 -1.99 -13.70
C SER A 341 -3.88 -3.43 -13.49
N VAL A 342 -4.31 -4.39 -14.33
CA VAL A 342 -3.53 -5.63 -14.58
C VAL A 342 -3.76 -6.24 -15.97
N VAL A 343 -4.32 -5.50 -16.93
CA VAL A 343 -4.43 -5.98 -18.31
C VAL A 343 -3.26 -5.45 -19.12
N GLY A 344 -2.26 -6.31 -19.34
CA GLY A 344 -1.37 -6.30 -20.49
C GLY A 344 -0.38 -5.15 -20.59
N LEU A 345 0.91 -5.49 -20.47
CA LEU A 345 1.91 -4.86 -21.33
C LEU A 345 1.31 -4.76 -22.76
N PRO A 346 1.34 -3.60 -23.43
CA PRO A 346 1.06 -3.60 -24.85
C PRO A 346 2.04 -4.58 -25.48
N ALA A 347 1.51 -5.57 -26.19
CA ALA A 347 2.28 -6.35 -27.13
C ALA A 347 3.11 -5.34 -27.94
N GLN A 348 4.43 -5.55 -27.98
CA GLN A 348 5.30 -4.75 -28.81
C GLN A 348 4.75 -4.83 -30.24
N ASP A 349 4.16 -3.73 -30.71
CA ASP A 349 3.91 -3.54 -32.13
C ASP A 349 5.29 -3.50 -32.79
N GLU A 350 5.69 -4.63 -33.39
CA GLU A 350 6.70 -4.67 -34.44
C GLU A 350 6.18 -3.90 -35.65
N SER A 351 6.21 -2.57 -35.59
CA SER A 351 6.17 -1.70 -36.77
C SER A 351 6.60 -0.28 -36.41
N SER A 352 7.88 -0.11 -36.04
CA SER A 352 8.50 1.21 -36.19
C SER A 352 8.95 1.37 -37.65
N PRO A 353 8.56 2.47 -38.33
CA PRO A 353 9.09 2.78 -39.65
C PRO A 353 10.56 3.18 -39.52
N GLU A 354 11.37 2.54 -40.35
CA GLU A 354 12.80 2.72 -40.56
C GLU A 354 13.19 4.21 -40.61
N ALA A 355 14.05 4.65 -39.69
CA ALA A 355 14.66 5.97 -39.74
C ALA A 355 15.69 6.02 -40.88
N PRO A 356 15.77 7.13 -41.64
CA PRO A 356 16.67 7.22 -42.78
C PRO A 356 18.14 7.27 -42.33
N PRO A 357 19.07 6.74 -43.15
CA PRO A 357 20.48 6.63 -42.76
C PRO A 357 21.14 8.00 -42.62
N ALA A 358 21.92 8.13 -41.55
CA ALA A 358 22.75 9.29 -41.28
C ALA A 358 23.77 9.50 -42.42
N GLN A 359 23.76 10.69 -43.00
CA GLN A 359 24.73 11.12 -44.00
C GLN A 359 26.12 11.23 -43.36
N GLY A 360 27.12 10.68 -44.06
CA GLY A 360 28.49 10.56 -43.61
C GLY A 360 29.21 11.89 -43.43
N THR A 361 30.08 11.91 -42.43
CA THR A 361 31.19 12.86 -42.28
C THR A 361 32.18 12.72 -43.44
N PRO A 362 32.68 13.82 -44.02
CA PRO A 362 33.71 13.75 -45.04
C PRO A 362 35.08 13.47 -44.43
N ASP A 363 35.78 12.63 -45.16
CA ASP A 363 37.19 12.24 -45.05
C ASP A 363 38.12 13.46 -45.03
N ALA A 364 39.11 13.44 -44.14
CA ALA A 364 40.28 14.32 -44.18
C ALA A 364 41.51 13.47 -43.88
N ALA A 365 42.11 12.95 -44.96
CA ALA A 365 43.43 12.36 -44.97
C ALA A 365 44.46 13.40 -45.42
N GLU A 366 45.61 13.39 -44.73
CA GLU A 366 46.97 13.87 -45.07
C GLU A 366 47.55 14.46 -43.77
N GLY A 367 48.54 13.88 -43.08
CA GLY A 367 49.67 13.09 -43.53
C GLY A 367 50.93 13.91 -43.25
N THR A 368 51.73 13.55 -42.23
CA THR A 368 53.20 13.63 -42.21
C THR A 368 53.74 13.27 -40.81
N GLU A 369 54.64 12.29 -40.80
CA GLU A 369 55.52 11.90 -39.69
C GLU A 369 56.50 13.03 -39.34
N PRO A 370 57.24 12.89 -38.22
CA PRO A 370 58.68 12.88 -38.45
C PRO A 370 59.45 11.80 -37.68
N GLU A 371 60.45 11.28 -38.38
CA GLU A 371 61.56 10.49 -37.90
C GLU A 371 62.40 11.18 -36.81
N GLU A 372 62.94 10.30 -35.99
CA GLU A 372 64.05 10.37 -35.05
C GLU A 372 65.32 11.06 -35.59
N GLN A 373 65.93 11.97 -34.80
CA GLN A 373 67.40 12.08 -34.71
C GLN A 373 67.89 12.99 -33.54
N ALA A 374 68.66 12.35 -32.66
CA ALA A 374 69.91 12.78 -32.02
C ALA A 374 70.04 14.16 -31.33
N ALA A 375 70.17 14.15 -30.00
CA ALA A 375 71.37 14.59 -29.26
C ALA A 375 71.26 14.19 -27.78
#